data_AF-A0A840PK95-F1
#
_entry.id   AF-A0A840PK95-F1
#
_cell.length_a   1.000
_cell.length_b   1.000
_cell.length_c   1.000
_cell.angle_alpha   90.00
_cell.angle_beta   90.00
_cell.angle_gamma   90.00
#
_symmetry.space_group_name_H-M   'P 1'
#
loop_
_entity.id
_entity.type
_entity.pdbx_description
1 polymer ?
#
loop_
_entity_poly.entity_id
_entity_poly.type
_entity_poly.pdbx_seq_one_letter_code
_entity_poly.pdbx_strand_id
1 'polypeptide(L)'
;MYADPPAPQPLQPGESPPASSADHLSPDGQAMSWEFNPEYQRLVTAWQEALPVLDELTTSLDKAYQLARSRDVWDAAVAQRYVEDLAEWRKRLGLYRQAVLTAISDQAAQTPRWIPSSAGAPHAYS
;
A
#
# COMPACT_ATOMS: atom_id res chain seq x y z
N MET A 1 10.41 16.53 3.10
CA MET A 1 9.35 15.79 2.39
C MET A 1 9.31 14.41 3.04
N TYR A 2 8.15 13.94 3.47
CA TYR A 2 8.05 12.58 4.03
C TYR A 2 8.28 11.59 2.89
N ALA A 3 9.24 10.68 3.07
CA ALA A 3 9.51 9.65 2.07
C ALA A 3 8.46 8.54 2.19
N ASP A 4 7.92 8.12 1.05
CA ASP A 4 7.02 6.97 1.01
C ASP A 4 7.80 5.70 1.40
N PRO A 5 7.18 4.76 2.15
CA PRO A 5 7.79 3.48 2.48
C PRO A 5 7.89 2.57 1.24
N PRO A 6 8.59 1.43 1.32
CA PRO A 6 8.62 0.47 0.22
C PRO A 6 7.23 -0.11 -0.06
N ALA A 7 6.87 -0.19 -1.34
CA ALA A 7 5.61 -0.78 -1.76
C ALA A 7 5.62 -2.32 -1.61
N PRO A 8 4.50 -2.96 -1.23
CA PRO A 8 4.34 -4.41 -1.31
C PRO A 8 4.44 -4.89 -2.76
N GLN A 9 5.10 -6.03 -2.96
CA GLN A 9 5.44 -6.50 -4.30
C GLN A 9 4.38 -7.48 -4.84
N PRO A 10 3.75 -7.19 -5.99
CA PRO A 10 2.86 -8.15 -6.63
C PRO A 10 3.62 -9.41 -7.02
N LEU A 11 2.90 -10.54 -7.12
CA LEU A 11 3.43 -11.77 -7.68
C LEU A 11 4.02 -11.51 -9.08
N GLN A 12 5.32 -11.79 -9.24
CA GLN A 12 5.99 -11.61 -10.52
C GLN A 12 5.79 -12.84 -11.43
N PRO A 13 5.75 -12.66 -12.77
CA PRO A 13 5.73 -13.78 -13.69
C PRO A 13 6.92 -14.72 -13.48
N GLY A 14 6.67 -16.00 -13.24
CA GLY A 14 7.71 -16.99 -12.97
C GLY A 14 8.25 -17.00 -11.53
N GLU A 15 7.73 -16.15 -10.65
CA GLU A 15 8.04 -16.21 -9.22
C GLU A 15 7.51 -17.52 -8.63
N SER A 16 8.37 -18.22 -7.90
CA SER A 16 8.05 -19.48 -7.24
C SER A 16 8.19 -19.30 -5.72
N PRO A 17 7.48 -20.12 -4.92
CA PRO A 17 7.69 -20.14 -3.47
C PRO A 17 9.17 -20.40 -3.15
N PRO A 18 9.67 -19.93 -1.98
CA PRO A 18 11.02 -20.27 -1.55
C PRO A 18 11.21 -21.79 -1.57
N ALA A 19 12.33 -22.25 -2.15
CA ALA A 19 12.61 -23.67 -2.32
C ALA A 19 12.48 -24.39 -0.98
N SER A 20 11.55 -25.35 -0.89
CA SER A 20 11.32 -26.13 0.30
C SER A 20 12.62 -26.77 0.77
N SER A 21 13.14 -26.35 1.92
CA SER A 21 14.03 -27.19 2.70
C SER A 21 13.32 -28.53 2.90
N ALA A 22 14.03 -29.65 2.76
CA ALA A 22 13.50 -31.02 2.79
C ALA A 22 12.70 -31.43 4.06
N ASP A 23 12.45 -30.50 4.98
CA ASP A 23 11.80 -30.71 6.29
C ASP A 23 10.28 -30.44 6.30
N HIS A 24 9.68 -29.91 5.23
CA HIS A 24 8.24 -29.65 5.16
C HIS A 24 7.49 -30.79 4.44
N LEU A 25 7.63 -32.01 4.95
CA LEU A 25 6.68 -33.08 4.68
C LEU A 25 5.40 -32.76 5.47
N SER A 26 4.23 -32.85 4.83
CA SER A 26 2.97 -32.92 5.58
C SER A 26 3.06 -34.07 6.59
N PRO A 27 2.30 -34.08 7.71
CA PRO A 27 2.31 -35.21 8.65
C PRO A 27 2.10 -36.59 7.99
N ASP A 28 1.49 -36.61 6.80
CA ASP A 28 1.26 -37.79 5.96
C ASP A 28 2.31 -38.02 4.84
N GLY A 29 3.45 -37.33 4.85
CA GLY A 29 4.53 -37.50 3.87
C GLY A 29 4.26 -36.93 2.48
N GLN A 30 3.18 -36.17 2.29
CA GLN A 30 2.83 -35.55 1.02
C GLN A 30 3.57 -34.22 0.80
N ALA A 31 4.01 -33.99 -0.45
CA ALA A 31 4.59 -32.73 -0.90
C ALA A 31 3.60 -31.58 -0.67
N MET A 32 3.98 -30.60 0.15
CA MET A 32 3.18 -29.39 0.32
C MET A 32 3.13 -28.59 -0.98
N SER A 33 1.93 -28.38 -1.52
CA SER A 33 1.68 -27.35 -2.52
C SER A 33 1.70 -25.98 -1.85
N TRP A 34 2.25 -24.97 -2.53
CA TRP A 34 2.27 -23.59 -2.06
C TRP A 34 1.36 -22.74 -2.95
N GLU A 35 0.71 -21.75 -2.36
CA GLU A 35 -0.06 -20.73 -3.07
C GLU A 35 0.35 -19.32 -2.63
N PHE A 36 0.19 -18.36 -3.53
CA PHE A 36 0.44 -16.96 -3.19
C PHE A 36 -0.65 -16.48 -2.23
N ASN A 37 -0.23 -15.86 -1.12
CA ASN A 37 -1.12 -15.50 -0.04
C ASN A 37 -2.17 -14.46 -0.50
N PRO A 38 -3.48 -14.81 -0.47
CA PRO A 38 -4.53 -13.88 -0.84
C PRO A 38 -4.59 -12.64 0.06
N GLU A 39 -4.24 -12.77 1.34
CA GLU A 39 -4.18 -11.64 2.28
C GLU A 39 -3.07 -10.66 1.89
N TYR A 40 -1.90 -11.17 1.49
CA TYR A 40 -0.82 -10.32 0.97
C TYR A 40 -1.24 -9.62 -0.32
N GLN A 41 -1.92 -10.33 -1.22
CA GLN A 41 -2.42 -9.75 -2.47
C GLN A 41 -3.40 -8.59 -2.23
N ARG A 42 -4.24 -8.66 -1.19
CA ARG A 42 -5.12 -7.54 -0.81
C ARG A 42 -4.33 -6.30 -0.39
N LEU A 43 -3.20 -6.46 0.29
CA LEU A 43 -2.32 -5.34 0.66
C LEU A 43 -1.66 -4.70 -0.57
N VAL A 44 -1.26 -5.51 -1.55
CA VAL A 44 -0.78 -5.03 -2.85
C VAL A 44 -1.85 -4.19 -3.55
N THR A 45 -3.08 -4.70 -3.63
CA THR A 45 -4.21 -3.97 -4.22
C THR A 45 -4.50 -2.68 -3.46
N ALA A 46 -4.54 -2.72 -2.12
CA ALA A 46 -4.76 -1.54 -1.29
C ALA A 46 -3.70 -0.44 -1.55
N TRP A 47 -2.43 -0.82 -1.71
CA TRP A 47 -1.38 0.12 -2.09
C TRP A 47 -1.64 0.74 -3.47
N GLN A 48 -1.94 -0.10 -4.46
CA GLN A 48 -2.17 0.34 -5.84
C GLN A 48 -3.39 1.26 -5.98
N GLU A 49 -4.41 1.08 -5.14
CA GLU A 49 -5.60 1.94 -5.10
C GLU A 49 -5.35 3.23 -4.30
N ALA A 50 -4.65 3.16 -3.17
CA ALA A 50 -4.45 4.31 -2.29
C ALA A 50 -3.47 5.34 -2.88
N LEU A 51 -2.38 4.88 -3.49
CA LEU A 51 -1.30 5.77 -3.95
C LEU A 51 -1.78 6.81 -4.98
N PRO A 52 -2.48 6.44 -6.07
CA PRO A 52 -2.96 7.42 -7.06
C PRO A 52 -3.95 8.43 -6.47
N VAL A 53 -4.82 8.00 -5.55
CA VAL A 53 -5.80 8.88 -4.89
C VAL A 53 -5.07 9.91 -4.02
N LEU A 54 -4.06 9.48 -3.26
CA LEU A 54 -3.24 10.37 -2.44
C LEU A 54 -2.41 11.34 -3.29
N ASP A 55 -1.91 10.91 -4.45
CA ASP A 55 -1.25 11.77 -5.43
C ASP A 55 -2.21 12.84 -5.97
N GLU A 56 -3.41 12.43 -6.40
CA GLU A 56 -4.42 13.35 -6.95
C GLU A 56 -4.86 14.41 -5.93
N LEU A 57 -5.10 14.00 -4.67
CA LEU A 57 -5.41 14.93 -3.58
C LEU A 57 -4.28 15.94 -3.37
N THR A 58 -3.04 15.48 -3.42
CA THR A 58 -1.85 16.31 -3.22
C THR A 58 -1.72 17.33 -4.33
N THR A 59 -1.84 16.90 -5.59
CA THR A 59 -1.79 17.78 -6.76
C THR A 59 -2.95 18.78 -6.78
N SER A 60 -4.15 18.35 -6.44
CA SER A 60 -5.34 19.22 -6.38
C SER A 60 -5.18 20.32 -5.34
N LEU A 61 -4.68 19.96 -4.15
CA LEU A 61 -4.44 20.92 -3.08
C LEU A 61 -3.28 21.87 -3.40
N ASP A 62 -2.21 21.37 -4.04
CA ASP A 62 -1.12 22.23 -4.50
C ASP A 62 -1.63 23.25 -5.51
N LYS A 63 -2.42 22.84 -6.51
CA LYS A 63 -3.03 23.74 -7.49
C LYS A 63 -3.89 24.81 -6.82
N ALA A 64 -4.74 24.44 -5.85
CA ALA A 64 -5.55 25.39 -5.10
C ALA A 64 -4.68 26.40 -4.33
N TYR A 65 -3.62 25.93 -3.68
CA TYR A 65 -2.64 26.79 -3.00
C TYR A 65 -1.94 27.76 -3.95
N GLN A 66 -1.52 27.31 -5.14
CA GLN A 66 -0.90 28.16 -6.16
C GLN A 66 -1.83 29.30 -6.62
N LEU A 67 -3.12 29.01 -6.77
CA LEU A 67 -4.12 30.00 -7.15
C LEU A 67 -4.41 30.98 -6.00
N ALA A 68 -4.53 30.48 -4.78
CA ALA A 68 -4.82 31.30 -3.60
C ALA A 68 -3.67 32.29 -3.27
N ARG A 69 -2.42 31.89 -3.49
CA ARG A 69 -1.26 32.77 -3.25
C ARG A 69 -1.03 33.83 -4.34
N SER A 70 -1.79 33.78 -5.43
CA SER A 70 -1.65 34.74 -6.53
C SER A 70 -2.22 36.11 -6.11
N ARG A 71 -1.32 37.10 -6.00
CA ARG A 71 -1.68 38.49 -5.69
C ARG A 71 -2.37 39.21 -6.85
N ASP A 72 -2.37 38.60 -8.04
CA ASP A 72 -3.05 39.14 -9.22
C ASP A 72 -4.58 38.94 -9.14
N VAL A 73 -5.04 38.02 -8.28
CA VAL A 73 -6.46 37.61 -8.19
C VAL A 73 -7.13 38.08 -6.91
N TRP A 74 -6.38 38.20 -5.81
CA TRP A 74 -6.94 38.46 -4.48
C TRP A 74 -6.24 39.61 -3.77
N ASP A 75 -7.01 40.42 -3.04
CA ASP A 75 -6.46 41.37 -2.06
C ASP A 75 -5.55 40.63 -1.06
N ALA A 76 -4.36 41.18 -0.82
CA ALA A 76 -3.30 40.58 -0.02
C ALA A 76 -3.76 40.15 1.38
N ALA A 77 -4.65 40.90 2.03
CA ALA A 77 -5.09 40.59 3.40
C ALA A 77 -6.06 39.41 3.46
N VAL A 78 -6.95 39.28 2.47
CA VAL A 78 -7.93 38.19 2.41
C VAL A 78 -7.24 36.88 1.99
N ALA A 79 -6.33 36.95 1.02
CA ALA A 79 -5.60 35.79 0.53
C ALA A 79 -4.73 35.13 1.61
N GLN A 80 -4.11 35.93 2.48
CA GLN A 80 -3.11 35.44 3.43
C GLN A 80 -3.68 34.37 4.39
N ARG A 81 -4.87 34.60 4.95
CA ARG A 81 -5.50 33.62 5.85
C ARG A 81 -5.78 32.28 5.17
N TYR A 82 -6.32 32.31 3.95
CA TYR A 82 -6.64 31.07 3.23
C TYR A 82 -5.40 30.34 2.73
N VAL A 83 -4.33 31.06 2.42
CA VAL A 83 -3.02 30.48 2.08
C VAL A 83 -2.43 29.75 3.28
N GLU A 84 -2.53 30.32 4.49
CA GLU A 84 -2.10 29.67 5.73
C GLU A 84 -2.90 28.39 6.02
N ASP A 85 -4.24 28.43 5.90
CA ASP A 85 -5.08 27.24 6.06
C ASP A 85 -4.71 26.15 5.04
N LEU A 86 -4.52 26.51 3.76
CA LEU A 86 -4.11 25.57 2.72
C LEU A 86 -2.72 24.98 2.98
N ALA A 87 -1.78 25.76 3.53
CA ALA A 87 -0.46 25.26 3.92
C ALA A 87 -0.57 24.20 5.03
N GLU A 88 -1.44 24.41 6.01
CA GLU A 88 -1.70 23.45 7.08
C GLU A 88 -2.37 22.17 6.53
N TRP A 89 -3.35 22.31 5.63
CA TRP A 89 -3.95 21.17 4.94
C TRP A 89 -2.91 20.36 4.15
N ARG A 90 -1.96 21.02 3.47
CA ARG A 90 -0.87 20.34 2.74
C ARG A 90 0.01 19.52 3.66
N LYS A 91 0.35 20.08 4.83
CA LYS A 91 1.13 19.39 5.84
C LYS A 91 0.38 18.16 6.36
N ARG A 92 -0.90 18.31 6.69
CA ARG A 92 -1.76 17.21 7.16
C ARG A 92 -1.92 16.12 6.11
N LEU A 93 -2.09 16.49 4.84
CA LEU A 93 -2.20 15.53 3.75
C LEU A 93 -0.90 14.73 3.57
N GLY A 94 0.25 15.38 3.69
CA GLY A 94 1.54 14.68 3.67
C GLY A 94 1.69 13.67 4.81
N LEU A 95 1.25 14.03 6.02
CA LEU A 95 1.24 13.11 7.16
C LEU A 95 0.26 11.95 6.95
N TYR A 96 -0.92 12.23 6.40
CA TYR A 96 -1.93 11.21 6.12
C TYR A 96 -1.45 10.22 5.07
N ARG A 97 -0.83 10.71 3.99
CA ARG A 97 -0.20 9.87 2.97
C ARG A 97 0.81 8.93 3.59
N GLN A 98 1.75 9.47 4.38
CA GLN A 98 2.76 8.67 5.04
C GLN A 98 2.12 7.61 5.95
N ALA A 99 1.16 8.00 6.78
CA ALA A 99 0.51 7.08 7.71
C ALA A 99 -0.19 5.90 7.00
N VAL A 100 -0.94 6.18 5.93
CA VAL A 100 -1.66 5.14 5.16
C VAL A 100 -0.67 4.19 4.49
N LEU A 101 0.32 4.73 3.77
CA LEU A 101 1.30 3.90 3.06
C LEU A 101 2.17 3.10 4.05
N THR A 102 2.55 3.68 5.19
CA THR A 102 3.28 2.97 6.24
C THR A 102 2.47 1.83 6.82
N ALA A 103 1.19 2.03 7.13
CA ALA A 103 0.33 0.96 7.64
C ALA A 103 0.24 -0.24 6.67
N ILE A 104 0.12 0.03 5.36
CA ILE A 104 0.10 -1.02 4.34
C ILE A 104 1.45 -1.74 4.25
N SER A 105 2.56 -0.98 4.20
CA SER A 105 3.92 -1.52 4.14
C SER A 105 4.26 -2.39 5.36
N ASP A 106 3.95 -1.91 6.57
CA ASP A 106 4.24 -2.62 7.81
C ASP A 106 3.44 -3.91 7.91
N GLN A 107 2.16 -3.87 7.52
CA GLN A 107 1.33 -5.07 7.47
C GLN A 107 1.85 -6.06 6.42
N ALA A 108 2.29 -5.59 5.27
CA ALA A 108 2.85 -6.45 4.22
C ALA A 108 4.17 -7.08 4.66
N ALA A 109 5.02 -6.36 5.39
CA ALA A 109 6.28 -6.88 5.94
C ALA A 109 6.05 -8.02 6.96
N GLN A 110 4.90 -8.01 7.64
CA GLN A 110 4.50 -9.03 8.62
C GLN A 110 3.67 -10.16 8.01
N THR A 111 3.27 -10.05 6.75
CA THR A 111 2.41 -11.02 6.07
C THR A 111 3.24 -11.89 5.13
N PRO A 112 3.26 -13.23 5.30
CA PRO A 112 4.00 -14.10 4.40
C PRO A 112 3.43 -14.01 2.98
N ARG A 113 4.30 -13.95 1.97
CA ARG A 113 3.89 -13.91 0.55
C ARG A 113 3.34 -15.24 0.04
N TRP A 114 3.78 -16.35 0.65
CA TRP A 114 3.41 -17.71 0.28
C TRP A 114 2.84 -18.44 1.49
N ILE A 115 1.77 -19.22 1.28
CA ILE A 115 1.17 -20.07 2.31
C ILE A 115 1.03 -21.51 1.77
N PRO A 116 1.07 -22.52 2.65
CA PRO A 116 0.77 -23.89 2.23
C PRO A 116 -0.67 -23.99 1.73
N SER A 117 -0.86 -24.52 0.53
CA SER A 117 -2.18 -24.80 -0.02
C SER A 117 -2.71 -26.12 0.53
N SER A 118 -3.92 -26.09 1.07
CA SER A 118 -4.62 -27.27 1.60
C SER A 118 -5.29 -28.13 0.52
N ALA A 119 -5.19 -27.71 -0.75
CA ALA A 119 -5.82 -28.36 -1.90
C ALA A 119 -5.32 -29.79 -2.19
N GLY A 120 -4.30 -30.27 -1.46
CA GLY A 120 -3.72 -31.60 -1.61
C GLY A 120 -4.30 -32.69 -0.70
N ALA A 121 -5.22 -32.41 0.23
CA ALA A 121 -5.81 -33.46 1.05
C ALA A 121 -6.85 -34.25 0.22
N PRO A 122 -6.59 -35.50 -0.22
CA PRO A 122 -7.65 -36.30 -0.80
C PRO A 122 -8.73 -36.46 0.27
N HIS A 123 -9.93 -35.95 -0.01
CA HIS A 123 -11.11 -36.30 0.76
C HIS A 123 -11.27 -37.82 0.68
N ALA A 124 -10.89 -38.53 1.74
CA ALA A 124 -11.27 -39.92 1.92
C ALA A 124 -12.79 -39.94 2.15
N TYR A 125 -13.55 -40.03 1.06
CA TYR A 125 -14.95 -40.39 1.09
C TYR A 125 -15.06 -41.87 1.47
N SER A 126 -15.79 -42.10 2.58
CA SER A 126 -16.68 -43.24 2.91
C SER A 126 -16.26 -44.65 2.51
#